data_AF-A0A7K4BKD3-F1
#
_entry.id   AF-A0A7K4BKD3-F1
#
_cell.length_a   1.000
_cell.length_b   1.000
_cell.length_c   1.000
_cell.angle_alpha   90.00
_cell.angle_beta   90.00
_cell.angle_gamma   90.00
#
_symmetry.space_group_name_H-M   'P 1'
#
loop_
_entity.id
_entity.type
_entity.pdbx_description
1 polymer ?
#
loop_
_entity_poly.entity_id
_entity_poly.type
_entity_poly.pdbx_seq_one_letter_code
_entity_poly.pdbx_strand_id
1 'polypeptide(L)' 'MDVGVIGAGTVGRNHARIYSGLKGVGTTYVYDIDDEAAAATGAVVCRSKEDLLKRVDCVSIAVPTPHRAEIAREAIA' A
#
# COMPACT_ATOMS: atom_id res chain seq x y z
N MET A 1 5.87 -3.53 12.83
CA MET A 1 5.06 -2.44 12.26
C MET A 1 4.38 -2.99 11.02
N ASP A 2 3.07 -2.87 10.95
CA ASP A 2 2.32 -3.24 9.77
C ASP A 2 2.28 -2.05 8.80
N VAL A 3 2.63 -2.29 7.54
CA VAL A 3 2.81 -1.22 6.55
C VAL A 3 1.94 -1.45 5.33
N GLY A 4 1.44 -0.36 4.77
CA GLY A 4 0.57 -0.37 3.60
C GLY A 4 1.21 0.26 2.38
N VAL A 5 0.80 -0.19 1.19
CA VAL A 5 1.08 0.46 -0.09
C VAL A 5 -0.24 0.66 -0.84
N ILE A 6 -0.59 1.91 -1.12
CA ILE A 6 -1.71 2.25 -2.01
C ILE A 6 -1.14 2.57 -3.39
N GLY A 7 -1.47 1.74 -4.38
CA GLY A 7 -0.91 1.73 -5.73
C GLY A 7 0.20 0.69 -5.88
N ALA A 8 0.04 -0.22 -6.83
CA ALA A 8 0.90 -1.36 -7.16
C ALA A 8 1.55 -1.23 -8.56
N GLY A 9 1.70 0.01 -9.05
CA GLY A 9 2.57 0.34 -10.18
C GLY A 9 4.06 0.10 -9.87
N THR A 10 4.96 0.55 -10.76
CA THR A 10 6.41 0.32 -10.61
C THR A 10 6.98 0.75 -9.25
N VAL A 11 6.56 1.92 -8.75
CA VAL A 11 7.00 2.44 -7.44
C VAL A 11 6.40 1.60 -6.31
N GLY A 12 5.11 1.31 -6.36
CA GLY A 12 4.41 0.51 -5.36
C GLY A 12 4.98 -0.90 -5.17
N ARG A 13 5.24 -1.62 -6.28
CA ARG A 13 5.87 -2.96 -6.22
C ARG A 13 7.24 -2.92 -5.57
N ASN A 14 8.01 -1.86 -5.80
CA ASN A 14 9.31 -1.70 -5.16
C ASN A 14 9.18 -1.47 -3.65
N HIS A 15 8.20 -0.68 -3.19
CA HIS A 15 7.92 -0.55 -1.76
C HIS A 15 7.55 -1.90 -1.13
N ALA A 16 6.59 -2.63 -1.72
CA ALA A 16 6.18 -3.93 -1.20
C ALA A 16 7.35 -4.93 -1.09
N ARG A 17 8.20 -4.99 -2.13
CA ARG A 17 9.40 -5.85 -2.16
C ARG A 17 10.45 -5.44 -1.11
N ILE A 18 10.66 -4.14 -0.90
CA ILE A 18 11.63 -3.67 0.10
C ILE A 18 11.09 -3.94 1.50
N TYR A 19 9.83 -3.63 1.76
CA TYR A 19 9.18 -3.81 3.05
C TYR A 19 9.20 -5.26 3.52
N SER A 20 8.99 -6.23 2.62
CA SER A 20 9.07 -7.66 2.99
C SER A 20 10.46 -8.11 3.48
N GLY A 21 11.52 -7.35 3.18
CA GLY A 21 12.89 -7.64 3.63
C GLY A 21 13.34 -6.84 4.86
N LEU A 22 12.54 -5.89 5.36
CA LEU A 22 12.93 -5.03 6.49
C LEU A 22 12.59 -5.68 7.83
N LYS A 23 13.59 -5.85 8.70
CA LYS A 23 13.42 -6.48 10.02
C LYS A 23 12.35 -5.85 10.93
N GLY A 24 12.01 -4.57 10.72
CA GLY A 24 11.01 -3.85 11.52
C GLY A 24 9.58 -3.96 10.98
N VAL A 25 9.41 -4.49 9.77
CA VAL A 25 8.10 -4.67 9.13
C VAL A 25 7.59 -6.07 9.44
N GLY A 26 6.35 -6.14 9.92
CA GLY A 26 5.63 -7.39 10.15
C GLY A 26 4.89 -7.80 8.88
N THR A 27 3.69 -7.26 8.70
CA THR A 27 2.87 -7.52 7.52
C THR A 27 2.95 -6.34 6.55
N THR A 28 3.06 -6.65 5.26
CA THR A 28 2.86 -5.67 4.19
C THR A 28 1.49 -5.87 3.56
N TYR A 29 0.70 -4.82 3.52
CA TYR A 29 -0.62 -4.76 2.89
C TYR A 29 -0.55 -3.93 1.61
N VAL A 30 -1.37 -4.28 0.62
CA VAL A 30 -1.46 -3.54 -0.65
C VAL A 30 -2.90 -3.33 -1.07
N TYR A 31 -3.17 -2.18 -1.67
CA TYR A 31 -4.39 -1.95 -2.43
C TYR A 31 -4.04 -1.29 -3.76
N ASP A 32 -4.63 -1.78 -4.84
CA ASP A 32 -4.69 -1.11 -6.14
C ASP A 32 -6.10 -1.28 -6.70
N ILE A 33 -6.50 -0.44 -7.65
CA ILE A 33 -7.76 -0.60 -8.39
C ILE A 33 -7.68 -1.77 -9.38
N ASP A 34 -6.46 -2.13 -9.79
CA ASP A 34 -6.15 -3.32 -10.58
C ASP A 34 -5.73 -4.47 -9.63
N ASP A 35 -6.66 -5.42 -9.45
CA ASP A 35 -6.45 -6.58 -8.57
C ASP A 35 -5.25 -7.45 -9.01
N GLU A 36 -4.98 -7.55 -10.31
CA GLU A 36 -3.82 -8.32 -10.80
C GLU A 36 -2.52 -7.61 -10.44
N ALA A 37 -2.47 -6.28 -10.57
CA ALA A 37 -1.32 -5.49 -10.16
C ALA A 37 -1.05 -5.62 -8.65
N ALA A 38 -2.10 -5.60 -7.82
CA ALA A 38 -1.99 -5.79 -6.38
C ALA A 38 -1.47 -7.20 -6.03
N ALA A 39 -2.06 -8.25 -6.63
CA ALA A 39 -1.67 -9.63 -6.40
C ALA A 39 -0.21 -9.91 -6.78
N ALA A 40 0.29 -9.27 -7.84
CA ALA A 40 1.67 -9.43 -8.31
C ALA A 40 2.75 -8.91 -7.33
N THR A 41 2.37 -8.20 -6.26
CA THR A 41 3.32 -7.72 -5.24
C THR A 41 3.78 -8.79 -4.26
N GLY A 42 3.00 -9.85 -4.08
CA GLY A 42 3.20 -10.83 -3.00
C GLY A 42 2.84 -10.33 -1.59
N ALA A 43 2.30 -9.11 -1.47
CA ALA A 43 1.77 -8.57 -0.21
C ALA A 43 0.33 -9.04 0.04
N VAL A 44 -0.20 -8.75 1.24
CA VAL A 44 -1.60 -9.05 1.57
C VAL A 44 -2.51 -8.04 0.87
N VAL A 45 -3.32 -8.51 -0.09
CA VAL A 45 -4.25 -7.64 -0.85
C VAL A 45 -5.46 -7.26 0.02
N CYS A 46 -5.71 -5.97 0.14
CA CYS A 46 -6.88 -5.38 0.79
C CYS A 46 -7.99 -5.11 -0.23
N ARG A 47 -9.25 -5.18 0.21
CA ARG A 47 -10.42 -5.01 -0.68
C ARG A 47 -10.73 -3.55 -0.99
N SER A 48 -10.25 -2.63 -0.16
CA SER A 48 -10.41 -1.19 -0.35
C SER A 48 -9.29 -0.42 0.35
N LYS A 49 -9.15 0.87 0.03
CA LYS A 49 -8.22 1.77 0.73
C LYS A 49 -8.53 1.83 2.22
N GLU A 50 -9.81 1.90 2.57
CA GLU A 50 -10.30 2.00 3.95
C GLU A 50 -10.02 0.72 4.75
N ASP A 51 -10.12 -0.45 4.12
CA ASP A 51 -9.73 -1.72 4.74
C ASP A 51 -8.22 -1.77 5.01
N LEU A 52 -7.39 -1.27 4.07
CA LEU A 52 -5.95 -1.16 4.27
C LEU A 52 -5.59 -0.20 5.40
N LEU A 53 -6.17 1.01 5.41
CA LEU A 53 -5.85 2.04 6.40
C LEU A 53 -6.21 1.62 7.84
N LYS A 54 -7.17 0.72 8.03
CA LYS A 54 -7.52 0.15 9.35
C LYS A 54 -6.52 -0.87 9.88
N ARG A 55 -5.58 -1.34 9.06
CA ARG A 55 -4.67 -2.46 9.38
C ARG A 55 -3.22 -2.05 9.55
N VAL A 56 -2.86 -0.82 9.17
CA VAL A 56 -1.47 -0.41 9.02
C VAL A 56 -1.12 0.74 9.96
N ASP A 57 0.12 0.72 10.46
CA ASP A 57 0.70 1.80 11.24
C ASP A 57 1.22 2.93 10.33
N CYS A 58 1.53 2.61 9.08
CA CYS A 58 2.12 3.52 8.09
C CYS A 58 1.71 3.13 6.67
N VAL A 59 1.55 4.10 5.77
CA VAL A 59 1.17 3.85 4.37
C VAL A 59 2.03 4.64 3.39
N SER A 60 2.51 3.97 2.35
CA SER A 60 3.09 4.58 1.15
C SER A 60 2.01 4.82 0.11
N ILE A 61 1.85 6.06 -0.34
CA ILE A 61 0.87 6.45 -1.36
C ILE A 61 1.60 6.56 -2.72
N ALA A 62 1.60 5.47 -3.47
CA ALA A 62 2.31 5.27 -4.73
C ALA A 62 1.37 5.33 -5.96
N VAL A 63 0.44 6.28 -5.96
CA VAL A 63 -0.57 6.50 -7.02
C VAL A 63 -0.19 7.69 -7.93
N PRO A 64 -0.84 7.85 -9.10
CA PRO A 64 -0.62 9.02 -9.96
C PRO A 64 -0.83 10.35 -9.23
N THR A 65 -0.05 11.37 -9.59
CA THR A 65 -0.02 12.70 -8.94
C THR A 65 -1.40 13.32 -8.68
N PRO A 66 -2.37 13.29 -9.61
CA PRO A 66 -3.67 13.90 -9.37
C PRO A 66 -4.44 13.35 -8.15
N HIS A 67 -4.21 12.07 -7.81
CA HIS A 67 -4.94 11.38 -6.73
C HIS A 67 -4.21 11.41 -5.38
N ARG A 68 -2.92 11.80 -5.36
CA ARG A 68 -2.09 11.70 -4.14
C ARG A 68 -2.61 12.53 -2.98
N ALA A 69 -3.06 13.76 -3.24
CA ALA A 69 -3.48 14.68 -2.17
C ALA A 69 -4.78 14.24 -1.49
N GLU A 70 -5.72 13.69 -2.26
CA GLU A 70 -6.99 13.15 -1.75
C GLU A 70 -6.73 11.94 -0.84
N ILE A 71 -6.02 10.94 -1.35
CA ILE A 71 -5.71 9.72 -0.59
C ILE A 71 -4.83 10.02 0.63
N ALA A 72 -3.92 11.00 0.54
CA ALA A 72 -3.10 11.40 1.70
C ALA A 72 -3.94 12.02 2.81
N ARG A 73 -5.01 12.76 2.49
CA ARG A 73 -5.93 13.28 3.51
C ARG A 73 -6.71 12.16 4.18
N GLU A 74 -7.19 11.18 3.41
CA GLU A 74 -7.87 9.99 3.97
C GLU A 74 -6.98 9.21 4.95
N ALA A 75 -5.65 9.19 4.71
CA ALA A 75 -4.70 8.42 5.51
C ALA A 75 -4.30 9.07 6.85
N ILE A 76 -4.53 10.37 7.04
CA ILE A 76 -4.08 11.14 8.22
C ILE A 76 -5.22 11.81 8.99
N ALA A 77 -6.45 11.68 8.51
CA ALA A 77 -7.66 12.20 9.14
C ALA A 77 -8.24 11.20 10.15
#